data_AF-A0A973UTW9-F1
#
_entry.id   AF-A0A973UTW9-F1
#
_cell.length_a   1.000
_cell.length_b   1.000
_cell.length_c   1.000
_cell.angle_alpha   90.00
_cell.angle_beta   90.00
_cell.angle_gamma   90.00
#
_symmetry.space_group_name_H-M   'P 1'
#
loop_
_entity.id
_entity.type
_entity.pdbx_description
1 polymer ?
#
loop_
_entity_poly.entity_id
_entity_poly.type
_entity_poly.pdbx_seq_one_letter_code
_entity_poly.pdbx_strand_id
1 'polypeptide(L)' 'MAELAPHRDAVITDDALLIDDLEYTSLSLTELAFTLEDQFDLPTIDEPTARSISTVGHICDHVVREIRARQDA' A
#
# COMPACT_ATOMS: atom_id res chain seq x y z
N MET A 1 13.60 4.35 -13.19
CA MET A 1 12.67 3.52 -12.40
C MET A 1 11.80 4.45 -11.56
N ALA A 2 10.83 5.11 -12.17
CA ALA A 2 9.96 6.09 -11.51
C ALA A 2 8.61 6.16 -12.24
N GLU A 3 7.90 5.03 -12.30
CA GLU A 3 6.68 4.91 -13.12
C GLU A 3 5.54 4.19 -12.39
N LEU A 4 5.56 4.16 -11.05
CA LEU A 4 4.56 3.45 -10.23
C LEU A 4 3.27 4.24 -9.94
N ALA A 5 3.16 5.50 -10.36
CA ALA A 5 1.96 6.31 -10.14
C ALA A 5 1.48 6.93 -11.48
N PRO A 6 0.32 6.52 -12.01
CA PRO A 6 -0.21 7.03 -13.28
C PRO A 6 -0.64 8.51 -13.21
N HIS A 7 -0.96 9.04 -12.03
CA HIS A 7 -1.24 10.47 -11.80
C HIS A 7 -0.26 11.09 -10.79
N ARG A 8 0.77 11.79 -11.28
CA ARG A 8 1.78 12.48 -10.45
C ARG A 8 1.28 13.76 -9.78
N ASP A 9 0.20 14.36 -10.27
CA ASP A 9 -0.36 15.63 -9.78
C ASP A 9 -1.59 15.45 -8.87
N ALA A 10 -1.96 14.20 -8.56
CA ALA A 10 -3.05 13.94 -7.62
C ALA A 10 -2.62 14.36 -6.20
N VAL A 11 -3.49 15.10 -5.52
CA VAL A 11 -3.33 15.36 -4.09
C VAL A 11 -3.58 14.04 -3.36
N ILE A 12 -2.50 13.41 -2.90
CA ILE A 12 -2.59 12.16 -2.14
C ILE A 12 -3.09 12.50 -0.72
N THR A 13 -4.33 12.13 -0.44
CA THR A 13 -4.92 12.17 0.89
C THR A 13 -5.02 10.76 1.47
N ASP A 14 -5.21 10.64 2.78
CA ASP A 14 -5.39 9.36 3.47
C ASP A 14 -6.63 8.60 2.94
N ASP A 15 -7.68 9.35 2.60
CA ASP A 15 -8.93 8.82 2.05
C ASP A 15 -8.86 8.50 0.54
N ALA A 16 -7.76 8.82 -0.15
CA ALA A 16 -7.65 8.61 -1.59
C ALA A 16 -7.74 7.12 -1.94
N LEU A 17 -8.66 6.75 -2.82
CA LEU A 17 -8.86 5.39 -3.30
C LEU A 17 -7.73 5.00 -4.26
N LEU A 18 -7.10 3.86 -3.99
CA LEU A 18 -5.97 3.39 -4.79
C LEU A 18 -6.36 3.17 -6.25
N ILE A 19 -7.52 2.56 -6.50
CA ILE A 19 -7.98 2.24 -7.85
C ILE A 19 -8.74 3.41 -8.48
N ASP A 20 -9.67 4.04 -7.76
CA ASP A 20 -10.54 5.07 -8.33
C ASP A 20 -9.88 6.43 -8.45
N ASP A 21 -9.15 6.89 -7.42
CA ASP A 21 -8.57 8.25 -7.40
C ASP A 21 -7.11 8.26 -7.90
N LEU A 22 -6.37 7.19 -7.63
CA LEU A 22 -4.95 7.06 -8.00
C LEU A 22 -4.72 6.13 -9.19
N GLU A 23 -5.79 5.56 -9.77
CA GLU A 23 -5.78 4.74 -10.98
C GLU A 23 -4.80 3.55 -10.93
N TYR A 24 -4.52 3.00 -9.74
CA TYR A 24 -3.69 1.81 -9.62
C TYR A 24 -4.35 0.62 -10.30
N THR A 25 -3.56 -0.06 -11.13
CA THR A 25 -3.97 -1.34 -11.72
C THR A 25 -3.70 -2.49 -10.76
N SER A 26 -4.35 -3.65 -10.98
CA SER A 26 -4.11 -4.86 -10.19
C SER A 26 -2.62 -5.26 -10.17
N LEU A 27 -1.92 -5.06 -11.29
CA LEU A 27 -0.48 -5.33 -11.38
C LEU A 27 0.32 -4.33 -10.52
N SER A 28 0.01 -3.04 -10.63
CA SER A 28 0.69 -1.98 -9.86
C SER A 28 0.45 -2.11 -8.35
N LEU A 29 -0.72 -2.59 -7.94
CA LEU A 29 -1.01 -2.91 -6.53
C LEU A 29 -0.16 -4.09 -6.03
N THR A 30 0.00 -5.13 -6.84
CA THR A 30 0.88 -6.25 -6.52
C THR A 30 2.34 -5.81 -6.42
N GLU A 31 2.81 -4.98 -7.35
CA GLU A 31 4.17 -4.41 -7.28
C GLU A 31 4.36 -3.50 -6.06
N LEU A 32 3.34 -2.71 -5.70
CA LEU A 32 3.35 -1.90 -4.49
C LEU A 32 3.44 -2.77 -3.24
N ALA A 33 2.65 -3.84 -3.15
CA ALA A 33 2.70 -4.79 -2.05
C ALA A 33 4.10 -5.40 -1.89
N PHE A 34 4.69 -5.93 -2.98
CA PHE A 34 6.05 -6.47 -2.93
C PHE A 34 7.09 -5.42 -2.55
N THR A 35 6.94 -4.19 -3.02
CA THR A 35 7.84 -3.09 -2.65
C THR A 35 7.75 -2.76 -1.17
N LEU A 36 6.54 -2.77 -0.58
CA LEU A 36 6.33 -2.52 0.84
C LEU A 36 6.88 -3.67 1.70
N GLU A 37 6.63 -4.92 1.27
CA GLU A 37 7.17 -6.13 1.90
C GLU A 37 8.69 -6.11 1.95
N ASP A 38 9.36 -5.80 0.84
CA ASP A 38 10.82 -5.72 0.77
C ASP A 38 11.37 -4.50 1.53
N GLN A 39 10.77 -3.32 1.37
CA GLN A 39 11.29 -2.08 1.93
C GLN A 39 11.14 -2.00 3.46
N PHE A 40 10.06 -2.56 4.01
CA PHE A 40 9.77 -2.53 5.44
C PHE A 40 9.91 -3.91 6.12
N ASP A 41 10.39 -4.91 5.37
CA ASP A 41 10.55 -6.30 5.83
C ASP A 41 9.23 -6.85 6.40
N LEU A 42 8.11 -6.57 5.72
CA LEU A 42 6.77 -6.96 6.19
C LEU A 42 6.48 -8.42 5.85
N PRO A 43 5.62 -9.10 6.65
CA PRO A 43 5.08 -10.38 6.21
C PRO A 43 4.27 -10.22 4.92
N THR A 44 4.18 -11.29 4.14
CA THR A 44 3.39 -11.31 2.91
C THR A 44 1.95 -10.92 3.18
N ILE A 45 1.41 -10.01 2.37
CA ILE A 45 0.03 -9.53 2.53
C ILE A 45 -0.95 -10.63 2.08
N ASP A 46 -1.65 -11.24 3.03
CA ASP A 46 -2.69 -12.22 2.75
C ASP A 46 -3.91 -11.60 2.04
N GLU A 47 -4.64 -12.42 1.28
CA GLU A 47 -5.85 -12.01 0.54
C GLU A 47 -6.90 -11.20 1.36
N PRO A 48 -7.25 -11.56 2.62
CA PRO A 48 -8.14 -10.75 3.44
C PRO A 48 -7.59 -9.35 3.72
N THR A 49 -6.29 -9.24 3.99
CA THR A 49 -5.62 -7.95 4.25
C THR A 49 -5.59 -7.12 2.97
N ALA A 50 -5.19 -7.73 1.85
CA ALA A 50 -5.19 -7.08 0.54
C ALA A 50 -6.58 -6.54 0.16
N ARG A 51 -7.66 -7.31 0.44
CA ARG A 51 -9.03 -6.88 0.18
C ARG A 51 -9.50 -5.76 1.11
N SER A 52 -8.91 -5.62 2.30
CA SER A 52 -9.21 -4.50 3.20
C SER A 52 -8.48 -3.20 2.82
N ILE A 53 -7.39 -3.29 2.06
CA ILE A 53 -6.60 -2.14 1.64
C ILE A 53 -7.22 -1.52 0.37
N SER A 54 -7.95 -0.42 0.56
CA SER A 54 -8.65 0.29 -0.52
C SER A 54 -8.19 1.74 -0.69
N THR A 55 -7.64 2.33 0.36
CA THR A 55 -7.15 3.72 0.39
C THR A 55 -5.67 3.76 0.75
N VAL A 56 -5.04 4.91 0.51
CA VAL A 56 -3.66 5.18 0.95
C VAL A 56 -3.53 5.07 2.46
N GLY A 57 -4.52 5.55 3.21
CA GLY A 57 -4.55 5.43 4.66
C GLY A 57 -4.54 4.00 5.16
N HIS A 58 -5.28 3.10 4.50
CA HIS A 58 -5.26 1.67 4.85
C HIS A 58 -3.88 1.05 4.63
N ILE A 59 -3.15 1.46 3.58
CA ILE A 59 -1.75 1.03 3.38
C ILE A 59 -0.88 1.52 4.54
N CYS A 60 -0.92 2.83 4.82
CA CYS A 60 -0.09 3.43 5.85
C CYS A 60 -0.37 2.83 7.23
N ASP A 61 -1.64 2.63 7.59
CA ASP A 61 -2.04 2.00 8.85
C ASP A 61 -1.54 0.56 8.93
N HIS A 62 -1.67 -0.22 7.86
CA HIS A 62 -1.16 -1.60 7.80
C HIS A 62 0.35 -1.64 8.04
N VAL A 63 1.13 -0.82 7.34
CA VAL A 63 2.60 -0.76 7.49
C VAL A 63 2.98 -0.35 8.91
N VAL A 64 2.36 0.69 9.46
CA VAL A 64 2.65 1.17 10.82
C VAL A 64 2.30 0.10 11.86
N ARG A 65 1.17 -0.59 11.70
CA ARG A 65 0.74 -1.66 12.59
C ARG A 65 1.73 -2.81 12.61
N GLU A 66 2.17 -3.28 11.45
CA GLU A 66 3.12 -4.39 11.34
C GLU A 66 4.49 -4.01 11.92
N ILE A 67 4.98 -2.80 11.64
CA ILE A 67 6.24 -2.32 12.22
C ILE A 67 6.15 -2.29 13.75
N ARG A 68 5.06 -1.75 14.32
CA ARG A 68 4.86 -1.72 15.78
C ARG A 68 4.80 -3.11 16.38
N ALA A 69 4.00 -4.00 15.79
CA ALA A 69 3.86 -5.39 16.25
C ALA A 69 5.22 -6.12 16.34
N ARG A 70 6.17 -5.76 15.47
CA ARG A 70 7.54 -6.31 15.48
C ARG A 70 8.46 -5.64 16.49
N GLN A 71 8.28 -4.36 16.79
CA GLN A 71 9.07 -3.68 17.84
C GLN A 71 8.71 -4.18 19.24
N ASP A 72 7.48 -4.66 19.42
CA ASP A 72 6.98 -5.20 20.68
C ASP A 72 7.22 -6.73 20.84
N ALA A 73 7.83 -7.40 19.85
CA ALA A 73 8.08 -8.85 19.81
C ALA A 73 9.56 -9.21 20.08
#